data_AF-A0A3D3GQ06-F1
#
_entry.id   AF-A0A3D3GQ06-F1
#
_cell.length_a   1.000
_cell.length_b   1.000
_cell.length_c   1.000
_cell.angle_alpha   90.00
_cell.angle_beta   90.00
_cell.angle_gamma   90.00
#
_symmetry.space_group_name_H-M   'P 1'
#
loop_
_entity.id
_entity.type
_entity.pdbx_description
1 polymer ?
#
loop_
_entity_poly.entity_id
_entity_poly.type
_entity_poly.pdbx_seq_one_letter_code
_entity_poly.pdbx_strand_id
1 'polypeptide(L)'
;MSEETSPEQMSRVNKLRTVSREASMFLKGGVQINDVLWYHVSREYPGQIGIHLFPTKIEQSVTGAKDFMSTFEQGLKELARRIKTDSQFADITHVSAWSRIVYDRSKLLQLMGFELGERDEEKKEALARMTREKFLEKYGGNK
;
A
#
# COMPACT_ATOMS: atom_id res chain seq x y z
N MET A 1 14.89 23.85 -25.07
CA MET A 1 15.77 23.85 -23.89
C MET A 1 14.96 23.30 -22.75
N SER A 2 15.29 22.12 -22.24
CA SER A 2 14.57 21.52 -21.11
C SER A 2 15.18 22.09 -19.84
N GLU A 3 14.38 22.76 -19.02
CA GLU A 3 14.80 23.16 -17.67
C GLU A 3 14.98 21.88 -16.85
N GLU A 4 16.22 21.42 -16.74
CA GLU A 4 16.56 20.33 -15.81
C GLU A 4 16.41 20.87 -14.39
N THR A 5 15.31 20.53 -13.72
CA THR A 5 15.12 20.78 -12.29
C THR A 5 16.30 20.23 -11.51
N SER A 6 16.93 21.07 -10.70
CA SER A 6 18.11 20.67 -9.94
C SER A 6 17.77 19.54 -8.95
N PRO A 7 18.73 18.67 -8.56
CA PRO A 7 18.50 17.59 -7.60
C PRO A 7 17.89 18.08 -6.28
N GLU A 8 18.26 19.28 -5.84
CA GLU A 8 17.71 19.90 -4.62
C GLU A 8 16.25 20.33 -4.81
N GLN A 9 15.91 20.88 -5.98
CA GLN A 9 14.52 21.22 -6.33
C GLN A 9 13.65 19.97 -6.46
N MET A 10 14.16 18.90 -7.09
CA MET A 10 13.46 17.62 -7.15
C MET A 10 13.23 17.01 -5.76
N SER A 11 14.23 17.07 -4.88
CA SER A 11 14.11 16.61 -3.48
C SER A 11 13.02 17.37 -2.71
N ARG A 12 12.96 18.70 -2.85
CA ARG A 12 11.90 19.52 -2.24
C ARG A 12 10.52 19.21 -2.79
N VAL A 13 10.39 19.04 -4.12
CA VAL A 13 9.12 18.67 -4.78
C VAL A 13 8.65 17.29 -4.32
N ASN A 14 9.54 16.31 -4.23
CA ASN A 14 9.21 14.97 -3.73
C ASN A 14 8.74 15.01 -2.28
N LYS A 15 9.41 15.78 -1.41
CA LYS A 15 9.00 15.96 -0.02
C LYS A 15 7.60 16.58 0.11
N LEU A 16 7.29 17.61 -0.68
CA LEU A 16 5.97 18.24 -0.70
C LEU A 16 4.88 17.29 -1.21
N ARG A 17 5.18 16.48 -2.24
CA ARG A 17 4.27 15.44 -2.73
C ARG A 17 3.99 14.38 -1.67
N THR A 18 4.99 13.96 -0.91
CA THR A 18 4.82 13.01 0.22
C THR A 18 3.87 13.57 1.26
N VAL A 19 4.15 14.77 1.78
CA VAL A 19 3.33 15.41 2.81
C VAL A 19 1.88 15.57 2.33
N SER A 20 1.68 15.95 1.06
CA SER A 20 0.33 16.08 0.49
C SER A 20 -0.41 14.73 0.39
N ARG A 21 0.27 13.65 0.00
CA ARG A 21 -0.34 12.31 -0.07
C ARG A 21 -0.64 11.74 1.31
N GLU A 22 0.26 11.92 2.28
CA GLU A 22 0.04 11.51 3.68
C GLU A 22 -1.13 12.28 4.29
N ALA A 23 -1.19 13.60 4.08
CA ALA A 23 -2.32 14.43 4.53
C ALA A 23 -3.65 13.99 3.89
N SER A 24 -3.66 13.70 2.58
CA SER A 24 -4.84 13.18 1.88
C SER A 24 -5.29 11.83 2.47
N MET A 25 -4.35 10.94 2.80
CA MET A 25 -4.67 9.67 3.43
C MET A 25 -5.23 9.85 4.84
N PHE A 26 -4.63 10.71 5.66
CA PHE A 26 -5.18 11.02 6.99
C PHE A 26 -6.62 11.54 6.89
N LEU A 27 -6.90 12.45 5.95
CA LEU A 27 -8.25 12.97 5.74
C LEU A 27 -9.27 11.90 5.32
N LYS A 28 -8.81 10.81 4.69
CA LYS A 28 -9.63 9.64 4.34
C LYS A 28 -9.76 8.62 5.48
N GLY A 29 -9.28 8.95 6.69
CA GLY A 29 -9.23 8.01 7.81
C GLY A 29 -8.13 6.95 7.68
N GLY A 30 -7.11 7.24 6.87
CA GLY A 30 -5.94 6.39 6.71
C GLY A 30 -5.14 6.30 7.99
N VAL A 31 -4.76 5.07 8.34
CA VAL A 31 -3.92 4.76 9.48
C VAL A 31 -2.59 4.26 8.95
N GLN A 32 -1.53 4.96 9.34
CA GLN A 32 -0.17 4.54 9.08
C GLN A 32 0.17 3.31 9.93
N ILE A 33 0.74 2.28 9.31
CA ILE A 33 1.34 1.15 10.03
C ILE A 33 2.82 1.38 10.20
N ASN A 34 3.50 1.78 9.13
CA ASN A 34 4.91 2.10 9.10
C ASN A 34 5.22 3.08 7.96
N ASP A 35 6.49 3.29 7.68
CA ASP A 35 6.95 4.25 6.68
C ASP A 35 6.52 3.96 5.24
N VAL A 36 6.07 2.74 4.93
CA VAL A 36 5.73 2.33 3.55
C VAL A 36 4.27 1.95 3.39
N LEU A 37 3.59 1.56 4.47
CA LEU A 37 2.24 1.02 4.43
C LEU A 37 1.26 1.82 5.28
N TRP A 38 0.18 2.19 4.60
CA TRP A 38 -1.01 2.76 5.20
C TRP A 38 -2.21 1.90 4.82
N TYR A 39 -3.21 1.87 5.69
CA TYR A 39 -4.49 1.26 5.37
C TYR A 39 -5.65 2.20 5.73
N HIS A 40 -6.81 1.95 5.15
CA HIS A 40 -8.06 2.57 5.57
C HIS A 40 -9.19 1.55 5.40
N VAL A 41 -10.23 1.67 6.23
CA VAL A 41 -11.49 0.94 6.01
C VAL A 41 -12.29 1.71 4.96
N SER A 42 -12.65 1.05 3.86
CA SER A 42 -13.37 1.68 2.77
C SER A 42 -14.78 2.06 3.22
N ARG A 43 -15.14 3.34 3.01
CA ARG A 43 -16.50 3.83 3.22
C ARG A 43 -17.43 3.51 2.05
N GLU A 44 -16.85 3.39 0.85
CA GLU A 44 -17.57 3.13 -0.40
C GLU A 44 -17.87 1.63 -0.58
N TYR A 45 -16.99 0.78 -0.04
CA TYR A 45 -17.10 -0.67 -0.12
C TYR A 45 -17.01 -1.30 1.27
N PRO A 46 -18.15 -1.43 1.99
CA PRO A 46 -18.18 -2.04 3.31
C PRO A 46 -17.50 -3.42 3.33
N GLY A 47 -16.76 -3.70 4.40
CA GLY A 47 -16.00 -4.94 4.55
C GLY A 47 -14.66 -4.96 3.78
N GLN A 48 -14.23 -3.86 3.15
CA GLN A 48 -12.91 -3.78 2.51
C GLN A 48 -11.94 -2.89 3.29
N ILE A 49 -10.70 -3.35 3.38
CA ILE A 49 -9.55 -2.51 3.76
C ILE A 49 -8.76 -2.18 2.49
N GLY A 50 -8.60 -0.89 2.20
CA GLY A 50 -7.71 -0.44 1.14
C GLY A 50 -6.31 -0.14 1.67
N ILE A 51 -5.28 -0.75 1.08
CA ILE A 51 -3.88 -0.51 1.41
C ILE A 51 -3.21 0.42 0.40
N HIS A 52 -2.26 1.23 0.88
CA HIS A 52 -1.57 2.24 0.09
C HIS A 52 -0.06 2.17 0.34
N LEU A 53 0.70 2.31 -0.75
CA LEU A 53 2.16 2.27 -0.75
C LEU A 53 2.74 3.68 -0.82
N PHE A 54 3.67 3.98 0.08
CA PHE A 54 4.38 5.25 0.16
C PHE A 54 5.90 5.03 0.05
N PRO A 55 6.45 4.86 -1.16
CA PRO A 55 7.88 4.55 -1.35
C PRO A 55 8.84 5.72 -1.10
N THR A 56 8.33 6.88 -0.70
CA THR A 56 9.07 8.14 -0.73
C THR A 56 10.20 8.25 0.31
N LYS A 57 10.25 7.38 1.32
CA LYS A 57 11.39 7.34 2.27
C LYS A 57 12.51 6.39 1.84
N ILE A 58 12.34 5.66 0.73
CA ILE A 58 13.18 4.50 0.40
C ILE A 58 13.98 4.67 -0.90
N GLU A 59 13.68 5.71 -1.69
CA GLU A 59 14.32 5.99 -2.98
C GLU A 59 15.78 6.52 -2.88
N GLN A 60 16.46 6.40 -1.74
CA GLN A 60 17.83 6.92 -1.59
C GLN A 60 18.95 5.88 -1.79
N SER A 61 18.67 4.58 -1.97
CA SER A 61 19.71 3.57 -2.28
C SER A 61 19.17 2.22 -2.82
N VAL A 62 20.05 1.42 -3.46
CA VAL A 62 19.75 0.03 -3.92
C VAL A 62 19.50 -0.93 -2.74
N THR A 63 20.09 -0.68 -1.57
CA THR A 63 19.71 -1.36 -0.31
C THR A 63 18.28 -1.04 0.10
N GLY A 64 17.81 0.16 -0.22
CA GLY A 64 16.44 0.60 0.01
C GLY A 64 15.39 -0.32 -0.60
N ALA A 65 15.61 -0.95 -1.77
CA ALA A 65 14.58 -1.80 -2.38
C ALA A 65 14.34 -3.12 -1.61
N LYS A 66 15.38 -3.74 -1.04
CA LYS A 66 15.21 -4.93 -0.18
C LYS A 66 14.58 -4.54 1.16
N ASP A 67 15.01 -3.42 1.71
CA ASP A 67 14.44 -2.87 2.94
C ASP A 67 12.97 -2.49 2.72
N PHE A 68 12.61 -1.93 1.57
CA PHE A 68 11.23 -1.64 1.15
C PHE A 68 10.32 -2.84 1.28
N MET A 69 10.70 -3.93 0.61
CA MET A 69 9.84 -5.11 0.53
C MET A 69 9.71 -5.78 1.90
N SER A 70 10.80 -5.81 2.68
CA SER A 70 10.78 -6.29 4.05
C SER A 70 9.87 -5.43 4.95
N THR A 71 10.00 -4.10 4.91
CA THR A 71 9.16 -3.17 5.68
C THR A 71 7.70 -3.26 5.23
N PHE A 72 7.44 -3.45 3.94
CA PHE A 72 6.08 -3.63 3.44
C PHE A 72 5.47 -4.93 3.94
N GLU A 73 6.21 -6.04 3.85
CA GLU A 73 5.75 -7.33 4.37
C GLU A 73 5.50 -7.29 5.89
N GLN A 74 6.38 -6.63 6.65
CA GLN A 74 6.17 -6.39 8.09
C GLN A 74 4.89 -5.58 8.35
N GLY A 75 4.62 -4.57 7.51
CA GLY A 75 3.39 -3.80 7.57
C GLY A 75 2.15 -4.67 7.32
N LEU A 76 2.19 -5.57 6.33
CA LEU A 76 1.09 -6.50 6.05
C LEU A 76 0.88 -7.49 7.21
N LYS A 77 1.95 -7.98 7.85
CA LYS A 77 1.87 -8.83 9.05
C LYS A 77 1.22 -8.10 10.22
N GLU A 78 1.60 -6.84 10.47
CA GLU A 78 0.98 -6.03 11.50
C GLU A 78 -0.49 -5.72 11.20
N LEU A 79 -0.83 -5.45 9.93
CA LEU A 79 -2.23 -5.33 9.51
C LEU A 79 -3.02 -6.61 9.78
N ALA A 80 -2.46 -7.77 9.44
CA ALA A 80 -3.09 -9.07 9.67
C ALA A 80 -3.31 -9.32 11.17
N ARG A 81 -2.32 -8.99 12.01
CA ARG A 81 -2.45 -9.06 13.47
C ARG A 81 -3.61 -8.20 13.97
N ARG A 82 -3.74 -6.96 13.49
CA ARG A 82 -4.87 -6.07 13.84
C ARG A 82 -6.21 -6.65 13.40
N ILE A 83 -6.33 -7.07 12.13
CA ILE A 83 -7.55 -7.70 11.60
C ILE A 83 -7.97 -8.93 12.43
N LYS A 84 -6.99 -9.71 12.90
CA LYS A 84 -7.22 -10.92 13.71
C LYS A 84 -7.66 -10.61 15.15
N THR A 85 -7.11 -9.56 15.76
CA THR A 85 -7.21 -9.32 17.21
C THR A 85 -8.20 -8.23 17.60
N ASP A 86 -8.49 -7.30 16.70
CA ASP A 86 -9.36 -6.18 17.00
C ASP A 86 -10.77 -6.40 16.42
N SER A 87 -11.76 -6.37 17.31
CA SER A 87 -13.18 -6.54 16.99
C SER A 87 -13.70 -5.54 15.95
N GLN A 88 -13.09 -4.36 15.83
CA GLN A 88 -13.51 -3.37 14.84
C GLN A 88 -13.33 -3.87 13.39
N PHE A 89 -12.50 -4.90 13.18
CA PHE A 89 -12.28 -5.50 11.87
C PHE A 89 -13.06 -6.80 11.66
N ALA A 90 -14.04 -7.14 12.51
CA ALA A 90 -14.79 -8.39 12.40
C ALA A 90 -15.46 -8.56 11.02
N ASP A 91 -16.01 -7.47 10.48
CA ASP A 91 -16.75 -7.47 9.20
C ASP A 91 -15.85 -7.33 7.96
N ILE A 92 -14.52 -7.27 8.15
CA ILE A 92 -13.60 -7.17 7.02
C ILE A 92 -13.51 -8.50 6.30
N THR A 93 -13.84 -8.49 5.01
CA THR A 93 -13.83 -9.64 4.11
C THR A 93 -12.68 -9.60 3.12
N HIS A 94 -12.12 -8.42 2.82
CA HIS A 94 -11.06 -8.27 1.81
C HIS A 94 -10.05 -7.18 2.15
N VAL A 95 -8.81 -7.40 1.69
CA VAL A 95 -7.75 -6.40 1.61
C VAL A 95 -7.50 -6.09 0.13
N SER A 96 -7.55 -4.82 -0.26
CA SER A 96 -7.43 -4.39 -1.66
C SER A 96 -6.44 -3.26 -1.87
N ALA A 97 -5.90 -3.17 -3.08
CA ALA A 97 -5.04 -2.08 -3.54
C ALA A 97 -5.45 -1.69 -4.96
N TRP A 98 -5.64 -0.40 -5.21
CA TRP A 98 -5.88 0.14 -6.54
C TRP A 98 -4.84 1.20 -6.85
N SER A 99 -3.94 0.94 -7.80
CA SER A 99 -2.99 1.94 -8.25
C SER A 99 -2.28 1.54 -9.53
N ARG A 100 -1.54 2.50 -10.10
CA ARG A 100 -0.57 2.25 -11.16
C ARG A 100 0.55 1.28 -10.77
N ILE A 101 0.97 1.24 -9.50
CA ILE A 101 1.97 0.25 -9.05
C ILE A 101 1.43 -1.17 -9.22
N VAL A 102 0.14 -1.39 -8.93
CA VAL A 102 -0.49 -2.69 -9.16
C VAL A 102 -0.50 -3.04 -10.65
N TYR A 103 -0.75 -2.05 -11.51
CA TYR A 103 -0.72 -2.25 -12.96
C TYR A 103 0.69 -2.62 -13.46
N ASP A 104 1.70 -1.82 -13.09
CA ASP A 104 3.08 -1.95 -13.57
C ASP A 104 3.83 -3.13 -12.93
N ARG A 105 3.48 -3.48 -11.69
CA ARG A 105 4.15 -4.52 -10.89
C ARG A 105 3.23 -5.68 -10.53
N SER A 106 2.27 -5.98 -11.39
CA SER A 106 1.24 -7.01 -11.19
C SER A 106 1.79 -8.38 -10.71
N LYS A 107 2.89 -8.85 -11.30
CA LYS A 107 3.58 -10.08 -10.90
C LYS A 107 4.06 -10.07 -9.45
N LEU A 108 4.53 -8.91 -8.96
CA LEU A 108 4.97 -8.76 -7.57
C LEU A 108 3.79 -8.94 -6.61
N LEU A 109 2.65 -8.32 -6.90
CA LEU A 109 1.45 -8.43 -6.07
C LEU A 109 0.93 -9.88 -6.05
N GLN A 110 0.99 -10.58 -7.18
CA GLN A 110 0.65 -12.01 -7.26
C GLN A 110 1.58 -12.89 -6.42
N LEU A 111 2.89 -12.64 -6.42
CA LEU A 111 3.84 -13.34 -5.54
C LEU A 111 3.53 -13.08 -4.06
N MET A 112 3.04 -11.88 -3.75
CA MET A 112 2.51 -11.52 -2.44
C MET A 112 1.11 -12.12 -2.17
N GLY A 113 0.58 -12.93 -3.08
CA GLY A 113 -0.67 -13.68 -2.93
C GLY A 113 -1.94 -12.89 -3.26
N PHE A 114 -1.81 -11.67 -3.78
CA PHE A 114 -2.97 -10.90 -4.24
C PHE A 114 -3.44 -11.42 -5.59
N GLU A 115 -4.75 -11.52 -5.75
CA GLU A 115 -5.40 -11.75 -7.02
C GLU A 115 -5.57 -10.43 -7.76
N LEU A 116 -5.23 -10.41 -9.05
CA LEU A 116 -5.45 -9.25 -9.90
C LEU A 116 -6.92 -9.22 -10.33
N GLY A 117 -7.51 -8.04 -10.27
CA GLY A 117 -8.88 -7.78 -10.69
C GLY A 117 -8.93 -6.86 -11.90
N GLU A 118 -9.89 -5.95 -11.86
CA GLU A 118 -10.13 -4.94 -12.89
C GLU A 118 -8.88 -4.10 -13.20
N ARG A 119 -8.77 -3.68 -14.46
CA ARG A 119 -7.68 -2.83 -14.96
C ARG A 119 -8.27 -1.69 -15.76
N ASP A 120 -7.77 -0.49 -15.50
CA ASP A 120 -8.04 0.72 -16.28
C ASP A 120 -6.84 0.96 -17.21
N GLU A 121 -7.04 0.71 -18.51
CA GLU A 121 -5.98 0.84 -19.51
C GLU A 121 -5.65 2.29 -19.87
N GLU A 122 -6.57 3.23 -19.62
CA GLU A 122 -6.37 4.65 -19.88
C GLU A 122 -5.52 5.27 -18.77
N LYS A 123 -5.89 5.02 -17.52
CA LYS A 123 -5.18 5.53 -16.34
C LYS A 123 -3.97 4.70 -15.95
N LYS A 124 -3.82 3.50 -16.56
CA LYS A 124 -2.80 2.50 -16.22
C LYS A 124 -2.87 2.13 -14.75
N GLU A 125 -4.07 1.84 -14.26
CA GLU A 125 -4.31 1.39 -12.88
C GLU A 125 -4.89 -0.01 -12.86
N ALA A 126 -4.67 -0.73 -11.77
CA ALA A 126 -5.25 -2.07 -11.61
C ALA A 126 -5.63 -2.32 -10.15
N LEU A 127 -6.62 -3.19 -9.97
CA LEU A 127 -7.02 -3.76 -8.70
C LEU A 127 -6.17 -4.98 -8.37
N ALA A 128 -5.70 -5.05 -7.14
CA ALA A 128 -5.22 -6.25 -6.48
C ALA A 128 -6.08 -6.48 -5.23
N ARG A 129 -6.51 -7.71 -4.98
CA ARG A 129 -7.31 -8.05 -3.80
C ARG A 129 -6.94 -9.40 -3.22
N MET A 130 -7.16 -9.55 -1.92
CA MET A 130 -6.98 -10.80 -1.19
C MET A 130 -8.12 -10.94 -0.20
N THR A 131 -8.70 -12.13 -0.07
CA THR A 131 -9.75 -12.38 0.94
C THR A 131 -9.14 -12.33 2.33
N ARG A 132 -9.97 -12.05 3.34
CA ARG A 132 -9.58 -12.05 4.76
C ARG A 132 -8.88 -13.35 5.13
N GLU A 133 -9.44 -14.49 4.75
CA GLU A 133 -8.93 -15.81 5.10
C GLU A 133 -7.52 -16.00 4.54
N LYS A 134 -7.33 -15.76 3.24
CA LYS A 134 -6.02 -15.86 2.58
C LYS A 134 -5.01 -14.87 3.16
N PHE A 135 -5.46 -13.67 3.50
CA PHE A 135 -4.61 -12.65 4.10
C PHE A 135 -4.12 -13.05 5.48
N LEU A 136 -5.02 -13.56 6.33
CA LEU A 136 -4.67 -14.04 7.67
C LEU A 136 -3.84 -15.33 7.63
N GLU A 137 -4.09 -16.23 6.68
CA GLU A 137 -3.27 -17.43 6.47
C GLU A 137 -1.83 -17.04 6.11
N LYS A 138 -1.66 -16.10 5.19
CA LYS A 138 -0.34 -15.70 4.68
C LYS A 138 0.43 -14.81 5.65
N TYR A 139 -0.25 -13.84 6.28
CA TYR A 139 0.40 -12.78 7.04
C TYR A 139 0.05 -12.77 8.53
N GLY A 140 -1.00 -13.48 8.96
CA GLY A 140 -1.51 -13.45 10.33
C GLY A 140 -0.66 -14.21 11.36
N GLY A 141 0.30 -15.02 10.90
CA GLY A 141 1.22 -15.79 11.73
C GLY A 141 0.52 -16.90 12.55
N ASN A 142 1.17 -18.06 12.59
CA ASN A 142 0.86 -19.15 13.53
C ASN A 142 2.06 -19.33 14.47
N LYS A 143 2.42 -18.33 15.28
CA LYS A 143 3.34 -18.50 16.41
C LYS A 143 2.97 -17.52 17.52
#